data_AF-A0A382HTV7-F1
#
_entry.id   AF-A0A382HTV7-F1
#
_cell.length_a   1.000
_cell.length_b   1.000
_cell.length_c   1.000
_cell.angle_alpha   90.00
_cell.angle_beta   90.00
_cell.angle_gamma   90.00
#
_symmetry.space_group_name_H-M   'P 1'
#
loop_
_entity.id
_entity.type
_entity.pdbx_description
1 polymer ?
#
loop_
_entity_poly.entity_id
_entity_poly.type
_entity_poly.pdbx_seq_one_letter_code
_entity_poly.pdbx_strand_id
1 'polypeptide(L)'
;MPQFGFNATLDDMVRIRKSCPNTHLMSAPPIFSYASSYEAIKSSYSLLSIGIDSVYTANSCKWIREMTDEKIPVISHVGLIPSQVTWLGCFRAIGKTAIEAKDVYFHTLSLQDAGVFAVEMEVVPKKIASFITKNVDILT
;
A
#
# COMPACT_ATOMS: atom_id res chain seq x y z
N MET A 1 9.39 10.98 0.06
CA MET A 1 10.85 10.88 -0.15
C MET A 1 11.51 10.75 1.22
N PRO A 2 12.48 9.85 1.42
CA PRO A 2 13.23 9.81 2.66
C PRO A 2 13.89 11.18 2.86
N GLN A 3 13.57 11.84 3.98
CA GLN A 3 13.98 13.22 4.27
C GLN A 3 15.52 13.39 4.37
N PHE A 4 16.28 12.29 4.34
CA PHE A 4 17.73 12.25 4.59
C PHE A 4 18.55 11.50 3.52
N GLY A 5 17.99 11.24 2.33
CA GLY A 5 18.77 10.72 1.19
C GLY A 5 19.19 9.25 1.27
N PHE A 6 18.80 8.51 2.32
CA PHE A 6 18.97 7.06 2.38
C PHE A 6 17.81 6.38 1.65
N ASN A 7 18.09 5.83 0.47
CA ASN A 7 17.16 4.95 -0.24
C ASN A 7 17.56 3.51 0.04
N ALA A 8 16.59 2.69 0.45
CA ALA A 8 16.79 1.25 0.48
C ALA A 8 17.04 0.75 -0.96
N THR A 9 18.00 -0.15 -1.10
CA THR A 9 18.39 -0.80 -2.36
C THR A 9 17.83 -2.22 -2.43
N LEU A 10 17.87 -2.82 -3.63
CA LEU A 10 17.53 -4.25 -3.78
C LEU A 10 18.51 -5.13 -2.99
N ASP A 11 19.78 -4.74 -2.88
CA ASP A 11 20.77 -5.45 -2.06
C ASP A 11 20.40 -5.42 -0.58
N ASP A 12 19.84 -4.31 -0.09
CA ASP A 12 19.33 -4.23 1.28
C ASP A 12 18.18 -5.22 1.49
N MET A 13 17.26 -5.34 0.53
CA MET A 13 16.16 -6.30 0.58
C MET A 13 16.67 -7.74 0.60
N VAL A 14 17.67 -8.09 -0.22
CA VAL A 14 18.31 -9.42 -0.21
C VAL A 14 18.97 -9.71 1.14
N ARG A 15 19.68 -8.75 1.73
CA ARG A 15 20.29 -8.90 3.06
C ARG A 15 19.25 -9.08 4.17
N ILE A 16 18.15 -8.32 4.11
CA ILE A 16 17.04 -8.45 5.06
C ILE A 16 16.40 -9.83 4.92
N ARG A 17 16.05 -10.25 3.69
CA ARG A 17 15.45 -11.57 3.46
C ARG A 17 16.29 -12.70 4.05
N LYS A 18 17.61 -12.69 3.82
CA LYS A 18 18.54 -13.69 4.38
C LYS A 18 18.57 -13.70 5.91
N SER A 19 18.35 -12.55 6.55
CA SER A 19 18.41 -12.41 8.02
C SER A 19 17.14 -12.88 8.73
N CYS A 20 16.01 -12.96 8.04
CA CYS A 20 14.73 -13.31 8.66
C CYS A 20 13.90 -14.31 7.83
N PRO A 21 14.43 -15.45 7.36
CA PRO A 21 13.88 -16.25 6.24
C PRO A 21 12.41 -16.67 6.33
N ASN A 22 11.82 -16.71 7.54
CA ASN A 22 10.44 -17.13 7.78
C ASN A 22 9.48 -15.97 8.11
N THR A 23 9.95 -14.72 8.11
CA THR A 23 9.13 -13.54 8.36
C THR A 23 8.57 -13.01 7.04
N HIS A 24 7.27 -12.74 6.98
CA HIS A 24 6.65 -12.09 5.83
C HIS A 24 7.26 -10.70 5.59
N LEU A 25 7.78 -10.48 4.39
CA LEU A 25 8.35 -9.21 3.96
C LEU A 25 7.46 -8.54 2.92
N MET A 26 7.05 -7.32 3.26
CA MET A 26 6.43 -6.39 2.33
C MET A 26 7.48 -5.39 1.85
N SER A 27 7.49 -5.08 0.55
CA SER A 27 8.31 -3.99 0.01
C SER A 27 7.56 -3.22 -1.06
N ALA A 28 8.03 -2.02 -1.38
CA ALA A 28 7.53 -1.22 -2.49
C ALA A 28 8.72 -0.79 -3.34
N PRO A 29 8.57 -0.73 -4.67
CA PRO A 29 9.51 0.02 -5.46
C PRO A 29 9.39 1.53 -5.12
N PRO A 30 10.41 2.35 -5.43
CA PRO A 30 10.44 3.73 -4.98
C PRO A 30 9.19 4.51 -5.42
N ILE A 31 8.63 5.31 -4.51
CA ILE A 31 7.48 6.15 -4.80
C ILE A 31 7.81 7.07 -5.99
N PHE A 32 6.88 7.18 -6.95
CA PHE A 32 7.03 7.95 -8.21
C PHE A 32 8.06 7.39 -9.22
N SER A 33 8.48 6.12 -9.10
CA SER A 33 9.41 5.49 -10.05
C SER A 33 8.77 4.83 -11.28
N TYR A 34 7.44 4.85 -11.39
CA TYR A 34 6.68 4.20 -12.47
C TYR A 34 5.54 5.08 -12.95
N ALA A 35 5.30 5.06 -14.26
CA ALA A 35 4.30 5.85 -14.97
C ALA A 35 3.16 5.01 -15.59
N SER A 36 3.20 3.68 -15.44
CA SER A 36 2.14 2.77 -15.89
C SER A 36 1.97 1.55 -14.96
N SER A 37 0.82 0.88 -15.07
CA SER A 37 0.58 -0.42 -14.43
C SER A 37 1.58 -1.48 -14.87
N TYR A 38 1.94 -1.50 -16.16
CA TYR A 38 2.98 -2.39 -16.70
C TYR A 38 4.32 -2.22 -15.98
N GLU A 39 4.78 -0.99 -15.77
CA GLU A 39 6.03 -0.72 -15.04
C GLU A 39 5.93 -1.11 -13.56
N ALA A 40 4.76 -0.90 -12.94
CA ALA A 40 4.50 -1.33 -11.57
C ALA A 40 4.56 -2.87 -11.43
N ILE A 41 3.94 -3.60 -12.38
CA ILE A 41 3.98 -5.07 -12.45
C ILE A 41 5.42 -5.56 -12.63
N LYS A 42 6.17 -5.00 -13.60
CA LYS A 42 7.57 -5.36 -13.85
C LYS A 42 8.46 -5.14 -12.62
N SER A 43 8.27 -4.01 -11.94
CA SER A 43 9.02 -3.69 -10.71
C SER A 43 8.64 -4.63 -9.56
N SER A 44 7.36 -5.00 -9.47
CA SER A 44 6.85 -5.97 -8.49
C SER A 44 7.48 -7.34 -8.69
N TYR A 45 7.55 -7.85 -9.91
CA TYR A 45 8.23 -9.12 -10.20
C TYR A 45 9.72 -9.10 -9.84
N SER A 46 10.39 -7.96 -9.97
CA SER A 46 11.78 -7.83 -9.54
C SER A 46 11.92 -8.02 -8.01
N LEU A 47 11.00 -7.45 -7.22
CA LEU A 47 10.96 -7.65 -5.77
C LEU A 47 10.59 -9.08 -5.37
N LEU A 48 9.56 -9.66 -6.00
CA LEU A 48 9.14 -11.03 -5.71
C LEU A 48 10.27 -12.03 -6.04
N SER A 49 11.03 -11.80 -7.12
CA SER A 49 12.14 -12.68 -7.52
C SER A 49 13.28 -12.77 -6.50
N ILE A 50 13.41 -11.77 -5.60
CA ILE A 50 14.41 -11.74 -4.53
C ILE A 50 13.85 -12.18 -3.17
N GLY A 51 12.63 -12.74 -3.15
CA GLY A 51 12.01 -13.30 -1.95
C GLY A 51 11.21 -12.31 -1.12
N ILE A 52 10.80 -11.17 -1.68
CA ILE A 52 9.73 -10.35 -1.08
C ILE A 52 8.40 -11.10 -1.23
N ASP A 53 7.59 -11.11 -0.18
CA ASP A 53 6.36 -11.90 -0.12
C ASP A 53 5.14 -11.10 -0.60
N SER A 54 5.17 -9.75 -0.47
CA SER A 54 4.11 -8.86 -0.94
C SER A 54 4.60 -7.48 -1.36
N VAL A 55 3.83 -6.85 -2.25
CA VAL A 55 4.13 -5.52 -2.78
C VAL A 55 3.16 -4.49 -2.23
N TYR A 56 3.71 -3.39 -1.75
CA TYR A 56 2.94 -2.25 -1.29
C TYR A 56 2.77 -1.20 -2.38
N THR A 57 1.55 -0.69 -2.56
CA THR A 57 1.30 0.46 -3.44
C THR A 57 0.05 1.26 -3.07
N ALA A 58 0.13 2.57 -3.22
CA ALA A 58 -1.00 3.50 -3.12
C ALA A 58 -1.41 4.08 -4.49
N ASN A 59 -1.15 3.31 -5.57
CA ASN A 59 -1.60 3.63 -6.93
C ASN A 59 -3.13 3.48 -7.05
N SER A 60 -3.68 3.87 -8.21
CA SER A 60 -5.12 3.75 -8.47
C SER A 60 -5.64 2.31 -8.39
N CYS A 61 -6.91 2.13 -8.03
CA CYS A 61 -7.57 0.82 -8.04
C CYS A 61 -7.50 0.12 -9.41
N LYS A 62 -7.44 0.88 -10.52
CA LYS A 62 -7.24 0.32 -11.86
C LYS A 62 -5.91 -0.43 -11.96
N TRP A 63 -4.81 0.20 -11.54
CA TRP A 63 -3.49 -0.44 -11.59
C TRP A 63 -3.40 -1.61 -10.61
N ILE A 64 -3.97 -1.44 -9.41
CA ILE A 64 -4.00 -2.50 -8.41
C ILE A 64 -4.72 -3.73 -8.96
N ARG A 65 -5.87 -3.56 -9.62
CA ARG A 65 -6.58 -4.67 -10.27
C ARG A 65 -5.72 -5.37 -11.32
N GLU A 66 -5.06 -4.60 -12.19
CA GLU A 66 -4.14 -5.19 -13.19
C GLU A 66 -2.98 -5.97 -12.52
N MET A 67 -2.47 -5.50 -11.38
CA MET A 67 -1.43 -6.19 -10.62
C MET A 67 -1.95 -7.48 -9.95
N THR A 68 -3.13 -7.45 -9.36
CA THR A 68 -3.72 -8.60 -8.64
C THR A 68 -4.26 -9.66 -9.61
N ASP A 69 -4.72 -9.26 -10.79
CA ASP A 69 -5.07 -10.16 -11.90
C ASP A 69 -3.86 -11.02 -12.31
N GLU A 70 -2.67 -10.42 -12.33
CA GLU A 70 -1.36 -11.06 -12.52
C GLU A 70 -0.84 -11.80 -11.26
N LYS A 71 -1.68 -12.00 -10.25
CA LYS A 71 -1.39 -12.73 -9.01
C LYS A 71 -0.27 -12.14 -8.16
N ILE A 72 -0.01 -10.83 -8.28
CA ILE A 72 0.85 -10.13 -7.34
C ILE A 72 0.08 -9.91 -6.02
N PRO A 73 0.62 -10.36 -4.87
CA PRO A 73 0.03 -10.07 -3.57
C PRO A 73 0.23 -8.60 -3.21
N VAL A 74 -0.85 -7.82 -3.25
CA VAL A 74 -0.82 -6.36 -3.02
C VAL A 74 -1.36 -5.98 -1.64
N ILE A 75 -0.59 -5.14 -0.96
CA ILE A 75 -1.03 -4.34 0.19
C ILE A 75 -1.21 -2.89 -0.28
N SER A 76 -2.34 -2.26 0.05
CA SER A 76 -2.58 -0.86 -0.30
C SER A 76 -2.80 0.03 0.93
N HIS A 77 -3.28 1.25 0.73
CA HIS A 77 -3.26 2.29 1.75
C HIS A 77 -4.50 3.19 1.67
N VAL A 78 -5.16 3.41 2.80
CA VAL A 78 -6.24 4.39 3.00
C VAL A 78 -5.95 5.35 4.17
N GLY A 79 -6.69 6.46 4.22
CA GLY A 79 -6.47 7.50 5.23
C GLY A 79 -5.48 8.54 4.71
N LEU A 80 -4.50 8.90 5.55
CA LEU A 80 -3.44 9.82 5.17
C LEU A 80 -2.41 9.10 4.30
N ILE A 81 -2.46 9.27 2.98
CA ILE A 81 -1.47 8.68 2.06
C ILE A 81 -0.33 9.69 1.84
N PRO A 82 0.90 9.46 2.35
CA PRO A 82 1.98 10.45 2.29
C PRO A 82 2.37 10.88 0.88
N SER A 83 2.31 9.96 -0.10
CA SER A 83 2.59 10.28 -1.51
C SER A 83 1.55 11.21 -2.14
N GLN A 84 0.39 11.39 -1.52
CA GLN A 84 -0.70 12.24 -1.99
C GLN A 84 -0.87 13.50 -1.12
N VAL A 85 0.09 13.80 -0.24
CA VAL A 85 0.00 14.93 0.71
C VAL A 85 -0.24 16.29 0.04
N THR A 86 0.26 16.49 -1.18
CA THR A 86 0.02 17.72 -1.96
C THR A 86 -1.47 17.97 -2.18
N TRP A 87 -2.26 16.93 -2.43
CA TRP A 87 -3.71 17.02 -2.62
C TRP A 87 -4.46 17.24 -1.29
N LEU A 88 -3.88 16.76 -0.19
CA LEU A 88 -4.42 16.94 1.16
C LEU A 88 -4.08 18.32 1.76
N GLY A 89 -3.06 19.00 1.23
CA GLY A 89 -2.56 20.30 1.70
C GLY A 89 -1.71 20.24 2.96
N CYS A 90 -1.81 19.19 3.77
CA CYS A 90 -0.96 18.94 4.92
C CYS A 90 -1.05 17.48 5.41
N PHE A 91 -0.13 17.10 6.30
CA PHE A 91 -0.26 15.88 7.07
C PHE A 91 -1.30 16.09 8.18
N ARG A 92 -2.43 15.40 8.09
CA ARG A 92 -3.52 15.48 9.06
C ARG A 92 -4.28 14.16 9.12
N ALA A 93 -5.03 13.97 10.20
CA ALA A 93 -5.94 12.83 10.26
C ALA A 93 -7.07 12.96 9.24
N ILE A 94 -7.44 11.82 8.63
CA ILE A 94 -8.53 11.69 7.66
C ILE A 94 -9.64 10.86 8.31
N GLY A 95 -10.90 11.32 8.18
CA GLY A 95 -12.05 10.66 8.79
C GLY A 95 -12.56 11.34 10.05
N LYS A 96 -12.23 12.64 10.25
CA LYS A 96 -12.71 13.41 11.41
C LYS A 96 -14.17 13.84 11.26
N THR A 97 -14.66 13.92 10.02
CA THR A 97 -16.06 14.19 9.71
C THR A 97 -16.75 12.91 9.23
N ALA A 98 -18.08 12.86 9.31
CA ALA A 98 -18.84 11.72 8.82
C ALA A 98 -18.63 11.47 7.31
N ILE A 99 -18.43 12.53 6.53
CA ILE A 99 -18.16 12.46 5.09
C ILE A 99 -16.80 11.81 4.86
N GLU A 100 -15.73 12.33 5.47
CA GLU A 100 -14.40 11.74 5.31
C GLU A 100 -14.36 10.29 5.82
N ALA A 101 -15.04 9.98 6.92
CA ALA A 101 -15.07 8.62 7.46
C ALA A 101 -15.74 7.65 6.48
N LYS A 102 -16.82 8.10 5.83
CA LYS A 102 -17.51 7.37 4.77
C LYS A 102 -16.57 7.15 3.57
N ASP A 103 -15.83 8.19 3.15
CA ASP A 103 -14.90 8.10 2.02
C ASP A 103 -13.75 7.11 2.28
N VAL A 104 -13.18 7.10 3.49
CA VAL A 104 -12.14 6.11 3.86
C VAL A 104 -12.69 4.68 3.77
N TYR A 105 -13.92 4.45 4.24
CA TYR A 105 -14.55 3.13 4.15
C TYR A 105 -14.80 2.71 2.70
N PHE A 106 -15.38 3.57 1.86
CA PHE A 106 -15.61 3.24 0.45
C PHE A 106 -14.33 3.09 -0.35
N HIS A 107 -13.29 3.87 -0.03
CA HIS A 107 -11.98 3.66 -0.62
C HIS A 107 -11.42 2.28 -0.24
N THR A 108 -11.58 1.86 1.01
CA THR A 108 -11.17 0.51 1.45
C THR A 108 -11.91 -0.58 0.68
N LEU A 109 -13.24 -0.47 0.55
CA LEU A 109 -14.04 -1.41 -0.25
C LEU A 109 -13.59 -1.43 -1.73
N SER A 110 -13.28 -0.27 -2.29
CA SER A 110 -12.81 -0.18 -3.69
C SER A 110 -11.45 -0.86 -3.89
N LEU A 111 -10.59 -0.84 -2.88
CA LEU A 111 -9.31 -1.56 -2.89
C LEU A 111 -9.51 -3.07 -2.69
N GLN A 112 -10.41 -3.48 -1.79
CA GLN A 112 -10.83 -4.88 -1.66
C GLN A 112 -11.37 -5.42 -2.99
N ASP A 113 -12.25 -4.69 -3.67
CA ASP A 113 -12.77 -5.03 -5.00
C ASP A 113 -11.70 -4.98 -6.11
N ALA A 114 -10.58 -4.33 -5.86
CA ALA A 114 -9.40 -4.38 -6.74
C ALA A 114 -8.50 -5.58 -6.44
N GLY A 115 -8.80 -6.39 -5.42
CA GLY A 115 -8.13 -7.65 -5.13
C GLY A 115 -6.92 -7.54 -4.20
N VAL A 116 -6.74 -6.43 -3.48
CA VAL A 116 -5.73 -6.37 -2.41
C VAL A 116 -6.06 -7.40 -1.34
N PHE A 117 -5.04 -7.99 -0.71
CA PHE A 117 -5.27 -8.90 0.44
C PHE A 117 -5.16 -8.17 1.78
N ALA A 118 -4.57 -6.97 1.79
CA ALA A 118 -4.46 -6.13 2.97
C ALA A 118 -4.47 -4.64 2.61
N VAL A 119 -4.79 -3.82 3.61
CA VAL A 119 -4.70 -2.36 3.53
C VAL A 119 -4.07 -1.80 4.79
N GLU A 120 -3.23 -0.79 4.66
CA GLU A 120 -2.74 0.04 5.75
C GLU A 120 -3.69 1.21 5.99
N MET A 121 -3.98 1.53 7.26
CA MET A 121 -4.76 2.70 7.65
C MET A 121 -3.89 3.72 8.39
N GLU A 122 -3.47 4.79 7.72
CA GLU A 122 -2.60 5.82 8.32
C GLU A 122 -3.40 7.03 8.82
N VAL A 123 -3.17 7.41 10.08
CA VAL A 123 -3.80 8.55 10.77
C VAL A 123 -5.33 8.60 10.58
N VAL A 124 -5.98 7.45 10.75
CA VAL A 124 -7.45 7.29 10.77
C VAL A 124 -7.94 7.22 12.22
N PRO A 125 -9.03 7.90 12.62
CA PRO A 125 -9.59 7.79 13.97
C PRO A 125 -9.93 6.34 14.34
N LYS A 126 -9.55 5.93 15.56
CA LYS A 126 -9.73 4.56 16.08
C LYS A 126 -11.13 3.98 15.83
N LYS A 127 -12.18 4.77 16.05
CA LYS A 127 -13.57 4.32 15.86
C LYS A 127 -13.86 3.93 14.41
N ILE A 128 -13.29 4.67 13.45
CA ILE A 128 -13.45 4.41 12.02
C ILE A 128 -12.62 3.20 11.62
N ALA A 129 -11.34 3.15 12.01
CA ALA A 129 -10.49 1.97 11.77
C ALA A 129 -11.12 0.68 12.30
N SER A 130 -11.59 0.68 13.55
CA SER A 130 -12.26 -0.48 14.16
C SER A 130 -13.57 -0.87 13.47
N PHE A 131 -14.26 0.10 12.86
CA PHE A 131 -15.45 -0.17 12.06
C PHE A 131 -15.05 -0.84 10.75
N ILE A 132 -14.08 -0.28 10.02
CA ILE A 132 -13.60 -0.82 8.74
C ILE A 132 -13.12 -2.27 8.92
N THR A 133 -12.23 -2.55 9.88
CA THR A 133 -11.72 -3.91 10.17
C THR A 133 -12.82 -4.96 10.35
N LYS A 134 -14.00 -4.57 10.85
CA LYS A 134 -15.13 -5.50 11.08
C LYS A 134 -16.04 -5.69 9.87
N ASN A 135 -15.89 -4.85 8.84
CA ASN A 135 -16.82 -4.76 7.71
C ASN A 135 -16.14 -4.98 6.35
N VAL A 136 -14.90 -5.46 6.36
CA VAL A 136 -14.14 -5.83 5.16
C VAL A 136 -13.57 -7.24 5.33
N ASP A 137 -13.30 -7.92 4.23
CA ASP A 137 -12.84 -9.32 4.19
C ASP A 137 -11.33 -9.44 4.01
N ILE A 138 -10.62 -8.31 3.98
CA ILE A 138 -9.16 -8.20 3.84
C ILE A 138 -8.50 -7.87 5.19
N LEU A 139 -7.19 -8.05 5.28
CA LEU A 139 -6.43 -7.61 6.46
C LEU A 139 -6.36 -6.07 6.50
N THR A 140 -6.44 -5.48 7.70
CA THR A 140 -6.42 -4.03 7.93
C THR A 140 -5.52 -3.64 9.08
#